data_AF-A0A960Q9H5-F1
#
_entry.id   AF-A0A960Q9H5-F1
#
_cell.length_a   1.000
_cell.length_b   1.000
_cell.length_c   1.000
_cell.angle_alpha   90.00
_cell.angle_beta   90.00
_cell.angle_gamma   90.00
#
_symmetry.space_group_name_H-M   'P 1'
#
loop_
_entity.id
_entity.type
_entity.pdbx_description
1 polymer ?
#
loop_
_entity_poly.entity_id
_entity_poly.type
_entity_poly.pdbx_seq_one_letter_code
_entity_poly.pdbx_strand_id
1 'polypeptide(L)'
;TYGAHSRFIGRRGPGPFLVSTAVGTEVAGAAVAETLGEIRRIQEDLVSVDELADTKSYLRGTFVGQLQSIGELGSRLGTMALYDLPADHWERYLDEIEATSREDVLDLARRFLHPDRAVVVTVGPRESLEGQVADFGELHISEPDSLR
;
A
#
# COMPACT_ATOMS: atom_id res chain seq x y z
N THR A 1 4.37 15.72 -8.57
CA THR A 1 4.78 14.66 -7.62
C THR A 1 5.52 13.58 -8.38
N TYR A 2 6.67 13.13 -7.87
CA TYR A 2 7.36 11.94 -8.37
C TYR A 2 6.61 10.70 -7.83
N GLY A 3 5.39 10.45 -8.32
CA GLY A 3 4.56 9.28 -7.99
C GLY A 3 4.08 9.15 -6.54
N ALA A 4 2.92 8.53 -6.35
CA ALA A 4 2.45 8.00 -5.08
C ALA A 4 2.00 6.56 -5.32
N HIS A 5 2.38 5.63 -4.44
CA HIS A 5 2.03 4.24 -4.58
C HIS A 5 1.79 3.61 -3.21
N SER A 6 0.91 2.61 -3.19
CA SER A 6 0.62 1.82 -2.00
C SER A 6 0.78 0.34 -2.28
N ARG A 7 1.10 -0.45 -1.25
CA ARG A 7 1.14 -1.92 -1.35
C ARG A 7 0.93 -2.59 -0.01
N PHE A 8 0.29 -3.76 -0.04
CA PHE A 8 0.41 -4.74 1.04
C PHE A 8 1.69 -5.56 0.84
N ILE A 9 2.46 -5.74 1.91
CA ILE A 9 3.64 -6.61 1.92
C ILE A 9 3.28 -7.88 2.69
N GLY A 10 2.91 -8.94 1.96
CA GLY A 10 2.64 -10.25 2.54
C GLY A 10 3.86 -10.83 3.25
N ARG A 11 3.65 -11.42 4.43
CA ARG A 11 4.64 -12.12 5.26
C ARG A 11 3.98 -13.36 5.87
N ARG A 12 4.77 -14.30 6.40
CA ARG A 12 4.23 -15.46 7.14
C ARG A 12 3.57 -15.02 8.46
N GLY A 13 4.04 -13.91 9.02
CA GLY A 13 3.38 -13.17 10.10
C GLY A 13 2.72 -11.88 9.59
N PRO A 14 2.35 -10.94 10.49
CA PRO A 14 1.75 -9.67 10.09
C PRO A 14 2.63 -8.90 9.09
N GLY A 15 2.02 -8.48 8.00
CA GLY A 15 2.64 -7.69 6.93
C GLY A 15 2.15 -6.24 6.96
N PRO A 16 3.01 -5.24 6.68
CA PRO A 16 2.58 -3.85 6.64
C PRO A 16 1.81 -3.52 5.36
N PHE A 17 0.89 -2.57 5.47
CA PHE A 17 0.46 -1.73 4.36
C PHE A 17 1.37 -0.51 4.29
N LEU A 18 2.00 -0.29 3.14
CA LEU A 18 2.95 0.81 2.93
C LEU A 18 2.38 1.77 1.89
N VAL A 19 2.42 3.06 2.19
CA VAL A 19 2.24 4.14 1.21
C VAL A 19 3.57 4.90 1.10
N SER A 20 3.98 5.20 -0.12
CA SER A 20 5.21 5.93 -0.39
C SER A 20 5.01 6.95 -1.50
N THR A 21 5.55 8.15 -1.30
CA THR A 21 5.50 9.24 -2.26
C THR A 21 6.72 10.15 -2.09
N ALA A 22 7.15 10.77 -3.20
CA ALA A 22 8.20 11.78 -3.21
C ALA A 22 7.61 13.16 -3.55
N VAL A 23 7.67 14.06 -2.57
CA VAL A 23 7.15 15.44 -2.64
C VAL A 23 8.24 16.46 -2.28
N GLY A 24 8.00 17.73 -2.59
CA GLY A 24 8.84 18.82 -2.12
C GLY A 24 8.76 18.94 -0.60
N THR A 25 9.87 19.33 0.03
CA THR A 25 9.98 19.44 1.49
C THR A 25 8.96 20.42 2.07
N GLU A 26 8.60 21.45 1.31
CA GLU A 26 7.64 22.50 1.66
C GLU A 26 6.19 22.01 1.79
N VAL A 27 5.87 20.82 1.26
CA VAL A 27 4.52 20.22 1.32
C VAL A 27 4.51 18.83 1.99
N ALA A 28 5.56 18.45 2.70
CA ALA A 28 5.68 17.12 3.31
C ALA A 28 4.56 16.84 4.33
N GLY A 29 4.26 17.79 5.22
CA GLY A 29 3.18 17.63 6.20
C GLY A 29 1.82 17.50 5.53
N ALA A 30 1.55 18.31 4.50
CA ALA A 30 0.32 18.24 3.72
C ALA A 30 0.18 16.87 3.01
N ALA A 31 1.27 16.33 2.47
CA ALA A 31 1.26 15.01 1.83
C ALA A 31 0.96 13.87 2.83
N VAL A 32 1.49 13.96 4.06
CA VAL A 32 1.17 13.01 5.14
C VAL A 32 -0.31 13.11 5.53
N ALA A 33 -0.80 14.34 5.73
CA ALA A 33 -2.20 14.58 6.08
C ALA A 33 -3.16 14.02 5.02
N GLU A 34 -2.89 14.31 3.75
CA GLU A 34 -3.70 13.81 2.62
C GLU A 34 -3.66 12.28 2.55
N THR A 35 -2.47 11.68 2.68
CA THR A 35 -2.33 10.21 2.66
C THR A 35 -3.16 9.55 3.76
N LEU A 36 -3.10 10.07 4.98
CA LEU A 36 -3.91 9.56 6.10
C LEU A 36 -5.40 9.85 5.89
N GLY A 37 -5.74 10.97 5.25
CA GLY A 37 -7.10 11.33 4.84
C GLY A 37 -7.69 10.33 3.85
N GLU A 38 -6.96 9.97 2.80
CA GLU A 38 -7.39 8.95 1.82
C GLU A 38 -7.59 7.58 2.48
N ILE A 39 -6.69 7.20 3.39
CA ILE A 39 -6.83 5.95 4.16
C ILE A 39 -8.09 5.97 5.03
N ARG A 40 -8.48 7.11 5.60
CA ARG A 40 -9.75 7.23 6.33
C ARG A 40 -10.95 7.17 5.38
N ARG A 41 -10.89 7.87 4.24
CA ARG A 41 -11.99 7.92 3.27
C ARG A 41 -12.39 6.54 2.77
N ILE A 42 -11.42 5.69 2.44
CA ILE A 42 -11.70 4.30 2.00
C ILE A 42 -12.31 3.41 3.11
N GLN A 43 -12.27 3.86 4.37
CA GLN A 43 -12.93 3.21 5.51
C GLN A 43 -14.33 3.75 5.80
N GLU A 44 -14.67 4.90 5.25
CA GLU A 44 -15.93 5.61 5.51
C GLU A 44 -16.90 5.43 4.34
N ASP A 45 -16.38 5.57 3.11
CA ASP A 45 -17.16 5.59 1.88
C ASP A 45 -16.91 4.35 1.01
N LEU A 46 -17.95 3.93 0.28
CA LEU A 46 -17.79 2.96 -0.81
C LEU A 46 -17.01 3.62 -1.96
N VAL A 47 -15.87 3.04 -2.36
CA VAL A 47 -15.14 3.40 -3.59
C VAL A 47 -16.09 3.49 -4.78
N SER A 48 -15.88 4.36 -5.76
CA SER A 48 -16.84 4.47 -6.87
C SER A 48 -16.91 3.18 -7.71
N VAL A 49 -18.01 3.02 -8.46
CA VAL A 49 -18.17 1.88 -9.38
C VAL A 49 -17.07 1.91 -10.44
N ASP A 50 -16.76 3.09 -10.96
CA ASP A 50 -15.76 3.28 -12.01
C ASP A 50 -14.34 3.00 -11.49
N GLU A 51 -13.98 3.50 -10.30
CA GLU A 51 -12.66 3.20 -9.69
C GLU A 51 -12.45 1.70 -9.45
N LEU A 52 -13.48 1.00 -8.98
CA LEU A 52 -13.39 -0.46 -8.80
C LEU A 52 -13.24 -1.17 -10.14
N ALA A 53 -14.02 -0.79 -11.15
CA ALA A 53 -13.97 -1.39 -12.49
C ALA A 53 -12.62 -1.16 -13.17
N ASP A 54 -12.07 0.04 -13.06
CA ASP A 54 -10.75 0.41 -13.60
C ASP A 54 -9.64 -0.37 -12.90
N THR A 55 -9.72 -0.48 -11.57
CA THR A 55 -8.73 -1.24 -10.78
C THR A 55 -8.75 -2.73 -11.14
N LYS A 56 -9.94 -3.34 -11.26
CA LYS A 56 -10.07 -4.75 -11.70
C LYS A 56 -9.49 -4.96 -13.09
N SER A 57 -9.80 -4.06 -14.03
CA SER A 57 -9.29 -4.10 -15.40
C SER A 57 -7.76 -3.97 -15.44
N TYR A 58 -7.19 -3.07 -14.64
CA TYR A 58 -5.75 -2.90 -14.50
C TYR A 58 -5.07 -4.15 -13.93
N LEU A 59 -5.60 -4.73 -12.86
CA LEU A 59 -5.03 -5.94 -12.24
C LEU A 59 -5.09 -7.14 -13.21
N ARG A 60 -6.19 -7.29 -13.95
CA ARG A 60 -6.32 -8.32 -14.98
C ARG A 60 -5.32 -8.13 -16.13
N GLY A 61 -5.16 -6.89 -16.61
CA GLY A 61 -4.24 -6.57 -17.70
C GLY A 61 -2.78 -6.80 -17.33
N THR A 62 -2.40 -6.49 -16.09
CA THR A 62 -1.01 -6.66 -15.60
C THR A 62 -0.68 -8.10 -15.22
N PHE A 63 -1.68 -8.92 -14.86
CA PHE A 63 -1.49 -10.31 -14.45
C PHE A 63 -0.77 -11.17 -15.50
N VAL A 64 -1.14 -10.99 -16.78
CA VAL A 64 -0.54 -11.74 -17.91
C VAL A 64 0.94 -11.43 -18.04
N GLY A 65 1.33 -10.16 -17.91
CA GLY A 65 2.73 -9.72 -17.98
C GLY A 65 3.61 -10.43 -16.96
N GLN A 66 3.09 -10.64 -15.76
CA GLN A 66 3.80 -11.28 -14.65
C GLN A 66 4.00 -12.81 -14.83
N LEU A 67 3.59 -13.40 -15.97
CA LEU A 67 3.85 -14.81 -16.34
C LEU A 67 4.75 -14.95 -17.57
N GLN A 68 5.23 -13.85 -18.15
CA GLN A 68 5.89 -13.86 -19.45
C GLN A 68 7.37 -14.28 -19.38
N SER A 69 8.02 -14.10 -18.22
CA SER A 69 9.41 -14.54 -18.03
C SER A 69 9.53 -15.72 -17.06
N ILE A 70 10.58 -16.53 -17.25
CA ILE A 70 10.94 -17.63 -16.35
C ILE A 70 11.21 -17.10 -14.93
N GLY A 71 11.79 -15.91 -14.81
CA GLY A 71 12.08 -15.28 -13.51
C GLY A 71 10.80 -14.91 -12.73
N GLU A 72 9.81 -14.33 -13.40
CA GLU A 72 8.54 -13.97 -12.77
C GLU A 72 7.73 -15.22 -12.38
N LEU A 73 7.72 -16.24 -13.25
CA LEU A 73 7.11 -17.53 -12.94
C LEU A 73 7.78 -18.19 -11.72
N GLY A 74 9.12 -18.19 -11.67
CA GLY A 74 9.88 -18.70 -10.53
C GLY A 74 9.57 -17.98 -9.22
N SER A 75 9.45 -16.65 -9.26
CA SER A 75 9.07 -15.83 -8.09
C SER A 75 7.66 -16.19 -7.57
N ARG A 76 6.71 -16.45 -8.47
CA ARG A 76 5.36 -16.86 -8.11
C ARG A 76 5.29 -18.26 -7.51
N LEU A 77 5.97 -19.23 -8.12
CA LEU A 77 6.07 -20.58 -7.57
C LEU A 77 6.76 -20.57 -6.21
N GLY A 78 7.81 -19.76 -6.05
CA GLY A 78 8.47 -19.53 -4.77
C GLY A 78 7.52 -18.94 -3.72
N THR A 79 6.67 -17.98 -4.11
CA THR A 79 5.64 -17.40 -3.24
C THR A 79 4.61 -18.46 -2.81
N MET A 80 4.13 -19.29 -3.74
CA MET A 80 3.21 -20.37 -3.43
C MET A 80 3.81 -21.37 -2.44
N ALA A 81 5.05 -21.80 -2.67
CA ALA A 81 5.75 -22.72 -1.77
C ALA A 81 6.04 -22.09 -0.40
N LEU A 82 6.38 -20.79 -0.37
CA LEU A 82 6.67 -20.07 0.87
C LEU A 82 5.44 -19.90 1.77
N TYR A 83 4.26 -19.73 1.16
CA TYR A 83 3.01 -19.48 1.87
C TYR A 83 2.03 -20.65 1.85
N ASP A 84 2.50 -21.83 1.41
CA ASP A 84 1.71 -23.06 1.35
C ASP A 84 0.38 -22.87 0.58
N LEU A 85 0.42 -22.09 -0.51
CA LEU A 85 -0.74 -21.79 -1.34
C LEU A 85 -1.13 -22.98 -2.21
N PRO A 86 -2.44 -23.18 -2.47
CA PRO A 86 -2.90 -24.30 -3.29
C PRO A 86 -2.44 -24.16 -4.74
N ALA A 87 -2.29 -25.29 -5.44
CA ALA A 87 -1.75 -25.34 -6.80
C ALA A 87 -2.56 -24.51 -7.81
N ASP A 88 -3.85 -24.34 -7.56
CA ASP A 88 -4.80 -23.57 -8.38
C ASP A 88 -4.90 -22.08 -7.98
N HIS A 89 -4.05 -21.60 -7.05
CA HIS A 89 -4.13 -20.24 -6.52
C HIS A 89 -4.19 -19.17 -7.62
N TRP A 90 -3.30 -19.27 -8.61
CA TRP A 90 -3.24 -18.30 -9.71
C TRP A 90 -4.33 -18.49 -10.77
N GLU A 91 -4.96 -19.66 -10.83
CA GLU A 91 -6.14 -19.89 -11.69
C GLU A 91 -7.35 -19.15 -11.12
N ARG A 92 -7.56 -19.25 -9.80
CA ARG A 92 -8.68 -18.60 -9.10
C ARG A 92 -8.48 -17.10 -8.87
N TYR A 93 -7.23 -16.62 -8.90
CA TYR A 93 -6.89 -15.22 -8.59
C TYR A 93 -7.69 -14.19 -9.40
N LEU A 94 -7.87 -14.41 -10.70
CA LEU A 94 -8.63 -13.48 -11.54
C LEU A 94 -10.13 -13.52 -11.25
N ASP A 95 -10.67 -14.70 -10.95
CA ASP A 95 -12.08 -14.86 -10.58
C ASP A 95 -12.36 -14.21 -9.22
N GLU A 96 -11.42 -14.32 -8.27
CA GLU A 96 -11.48 -13.67 -6.96
C GLU A 96 -11.43 -12.13 -7.08
N ILE A 97 -10.60 -11.59 -7.98
CA ILE A 97 -10.61 -10.15 -8.30
C ILE A 97 -11.97 -9.74 -8.86
N GLU A 98 -12.50 -10.49 -9.82
CA GLU A 98 -13.77 -10.13 -10.47
C GLU A 98 -14.95 -10.19 -9.49
N ALA A 99 -14.95 -11.16 -8.58
CA ALA A 99 -15.97 -11.31 -7.55
C ALA A 99 -15.93 -10.24 -6.45
N THR A 100 -14.83 -9.50 -6.30
CA THR A 100 -14.65 -8.49 -5.24
C THR A 100 -15.68 -7.36 -5.37
N SER A 101 -16.44 -7.09 -4.31
CA SER A 101 -17.43 -6.00 -4.26
C SER A 101 -16.87 -4.71 -3.65
N ARG A 102 -17.62 -3.61 -3.74
CA ARG A 102 -17.24 -2.32 -3.12
C ARG A 102 -17.33 -2.43 -1.59
N GLU A 103 -18.29 -3.21 -1.12
CA GLU A 103 -18.54 -3.55 0.27
C GLU A 103 -17.36 -4.35 0.84
N ASP A 104 -16.84 -5.33 0.10
CA ASP A 104 -15.63 -6.07 0.50
C ASP A 104 -14.44 -5.12 0.69
N VAL A 105 -14.23 -4.16 -0.22
CA VAL A 105 -13.16 -3.16 -0.11
C VAL A 105 -13.32 -2.35 1.17
N LEU A 106 -14.53 -1.83 1.44
CA LEU A 106 -14.83 -1.04 2.63
C LEU A 106 -14.61 -1.85 3.92
N ASP A 107 -15.11 -3.07 3.97
CA ASP A 107 -15.00 -3.93 5.16
C ASP A 107 -13.55 -4.34 5.42
N LEU A 108 -12.79 -4.67 4.38
CA LEU A 108 -11.37 -4.99 4.50
C LEU A 108 -10.54 -3.75 4.87
N ALA A 109 -10.86 -2.58 4.33
CA ALA A 109 -10.21 -1.32 4.69
C ALA A 109 -10.40 -0.99 6.18
N ARG A 110 -11.62 -1.13 6.70
CA ARG A 110 -11.92 -0.96 8.14
C ARG A 110 -11.16 -1.96 9.02
N ARG A 111 -11.04 -3.19 8.54
CA ARG A 111 -10.41 -4.27 9.31
C ARG A 111 -8.89 -4.16 9.36
N PHE A 112 -8.25 -3.78 8.27
CA PHE A 112 -6.80 -3.92 8.11
C PHE A 112 -6.04 -2.60 8.03
N LEU A 113 -6.69 -1.50 7.66
CA LEU A 113 -6.06 -0.19 7.65
C LEU A 113 -6.30 0.49 9.01
N HIS A 114 -5.26 1.04 9.59
CA HIS A 114 -5.35 1.71 10.90
C HIS A 114 -4.57 3.02 10.83
N PRO A 115 -5.15 4.10 10.25
CA PRO A 115 -4.44 5.36 10.05
C PRO A 115 -3.94 5.96 11.36
N ASP A 116 -4.66 5.77 12.47
CA ASP A 116 -4.26 6.27 13.79
C ASP A 116 -3.15 5.42 14.46
N ARG A 117 -2.74 4.32 13.82
CA ARG A 117 -1.59 3.48 14.21
C ARG A 117 -0.48 3.51 13.17
N ALA A 118 -0.56 4.43 12.21
CA ALA A 118 0.43 4.54 11.16
C ALA A 118 1.78 5.01 11.71
N VAL A 119 2.85 4.45 11.17
CA VAL A 119 4.21 4.96 11.38
C VAL A 119 4.56 5.84 10.19
N VAL A 120 4.77 7.13 10.45
CA VAL A 120 5.16 8.11 9.44
C VAL A 120 6.67 8.25 9.43
N VAL A 121 7.28 8.09 8.26
CA VAL A 121 8.72 8.28 8.07
C VAL A 121 8.93 9.34 7.00
N THR A 122 9.59 10.43 7.36
CA THR A 122 9.96 11.52 6.45
C THR A 122 11.48 11.69 6.42
N VAL A 123 12.01 12.01 5.25
CA VAL A 123 13.46 12.22 5.06
C VAL A 123 13.69 13.55 4.37
N GLY A 124 14.49 14.42 4.98
CA GLY A 124 14.82 15.74 4.46
C GLY A 124 15.43 16.66 5.53
N PRO A 125 15.66 17.95 5.19
CA PRO A 125 16.20 18.93 6.13
C PRO A 125 15.30 19.09 7.36
N ARG A 126 15.88 18.95 8.57
CA ARG A 126 15.15 18.99 9.84
C ARG A 126 14.36 20.29 9.99
N GLU A 127 15.00 21.42 9.73
CA GLU A 127 14.45 22.76 9.92
C GLU A 127 13.18 22.98 9.10
N SER A 128 13.07 22.28 7.96
CA SER A 128 11.91 22.35 7.08
C SER A 128 10.81 21.36 7.48
N LEU A 129 11.16 20.21 8.06
CA LEU A 129 10.20 19.12 8.31
C LEU A 129 9.64 19.09 9.73
N GLU A 130 10.43 19.43 10.75
CA GLU A 130 10.09 19.20 12.17
C GLU A 130 8.72 19.81 12.54
N GLY A 131 8.49 21.08 12.18
CA GLY A 131 7.21 21.75 12.44
C GLY A 131 6.03 21.24 11.60
N GLN A 132 6.29 20.58 10.47
CA GLN A 132 5.23 20.03 9.61
C GLN A 132 4.74 18.65 10.07
N VAL A 133 5.59 17.89 10.78
CA VAL A 133 5.29 16.50 11.15
C VAL A 133 5.01 16.28 12.63
N ALA A 134 5.26 17.28 13.47
CA ALA A 134 5.04 17.23 14.91
C ALA A 134 3.59 16.88 15.30
N ASP A 135 2.62 17.23 14.46
CA ASP A 135 1.20 16.99 14.73
C ASP A 135 0.76 15.54 14.46
N PHE A 136 1.59 14.70 13.84
CA PHE A 136 1.23 13.31 13.50
C PHE A 136 1.60 12.26 14.55
N GLY A 137 2.26 12.66 15.65
CA GLY A 137 2.57 11.75 16.76
C GLY A 137 3.88 12.09 17.47
N GLU A 138 4.36 11.14 18.28
CA GLU A 138 5.67 11.26 18.94
C GLU A 138 6.79 11.32 17.89
N LEU A 139 7.57 12.40 17.92
CA LEU A 139 8.64 12.62 16.95
C LEU A 139 9.95 12.00 17.42
N HIS A 140 10.46 11.05 16.65
CA HIS A 140 11.81 10.51 16.79
C HIS A 140 12.69 10.99 15.64
N ILE A 141 13.80 11.64 15.97
CA ILE A 141 14.74 12.17 14.97
C ILE A 141 16.05 11.39 15.04
N SER A 142 16.43 10.83 13.91
CA SER A 142 17.68 10.07 13.75
C SER A 142 18.53 10.69 12.65
N GLU A 143 19.81 10.90 12.94
CA GLU A 143 20.77 11.34 11.94
C GLU A 143 21.23 10.15 11.06
N PRO A 144 21.55 10.35 9.78
CA PRO A 144 21.88 9.24 8.86
C PRO A 144 23.00 8.32 9.37
N ASP A 145 24.01 8.88 10.03
CA ASP A 145 25.16 8.14 10.54
C ASP A 145 24.86 7.26 11.77
N SER A 146 23.70 7.46 12.41
CA SER A 146 23.26 6.70 13.59
C SER A 146 22.52 5.40 13.27
N LEU A 147 22.26 5.12 11.99
CA LEU A 147 21.49 3.95 11.52
C LEU A 147 22.37 2.76 11.11
N ARG A 148 23.67 2.78 11.43
CA ARG A 148 24.63 1.70 11.14
C ARG A 148 24.81 0.74 12.30
#